data_AF-A0A972K020-F1
#
_entry.id   AF-A0A972K020-F1
#
_cell.length_a   1.000
_cell.length_b   1.000
_cell.length_c   1.000
_cell.angle_alpha   90.00
_cell.angle_beta   90.00
_cell.angle_gamma   90.00
#
_symmetry.space_group_name_H-M   'P 1'
#
loop_
_entity.id
_entity.type
_entity.pdbx_description
1 polymer ?
#
loop_
_entity_poly.entity_id
_entity_poly.type
_entity_poly.pdbx_seq_one_letter_code
_entity_poly.pdbx_strand_id
1 'polypeptide(L)'
;MNEHALKQLVQAKSEQELAELQVSIQNGGYSAFHQLLEGFKQQIKEMNDTQVQQVLEWIQTAERLFPDPGLFSPSWLHIWKELSEMVSIKTQLMQAVPVEERNGEWQVILDNPHTIQEVVCHPSLTFDHAAYLFSYFRPGLEKNEYIRLQKIQNKFIEVGS
;
A
#
# COMPACT_ATOMS: atom_id res chain seq x y z
N MET A 1 14.31 6.85 7.55
CA MET A 1 15.39 5.84 7.63
C MET A 1 14.70 4.48 7.57
N ASN A 2 14.67 3.68 6.49
CA ASN A 2 15.59 3.43 5.39
C ASN A 2 14.80 3.06 4.11
N GLU A 3 14.78 3.93 3.10
CA GLU A 3 14.25 3.65 1.74
C GLU A 3 15.34 3.10 0.79
N HIS A 4 16.50 2.74 1.35
CA HIS A 4 17.71 2.49 0.57
C HIS A 4 17.56 1.32 -0.42
N ALA A 5 16.93 0.23 0.01
CA ALA A 5 16.77 -0.98 -0.80
C ALA A 5 15.86 -0.76 -2.02
N LEU A 6 14.70 -0.12 -1.83
CA LEU A 6 13.81 0.20 -2.95
C LEU A 6 14.50 1.21 -3.88
N LYS A 7 15.15 2.23 -3.33
CA LYS A 7 15.88 3.22 -4.14
C LYS A 7 16.94 2.56 -5.02
N GLN A 8 17.70 1.59 -4.49
CA GLN A 8 18.66 0.82 -5.28
C GLN A 8 17.99 0.00 -6.38
N LEU A 9 16.85 -0.65 -6.08
CA LEU A 9 16.08 -1.40 -7.08
C LEU A 9 15.62 -0.50 -8.24
N VAL A 10 15.07 0.67 -7.91
CA VAL A 10 14.54 1.63 -8.89
C VAL A 10 15.65 2.28 -9.72
N GLN A 11 16.84 2.46 -9.13
CA GLN A 11 17.97 3.11 -9.79
C GLN A 11 18.87 2.17 -10.57
N ALA A 12 18.74 0.85 -10.38
CA ALA A 12 19.53 -0.14 -11.09
C ALA A 12 19.29 -0.05 -12.61
N LYS A 13 20.37 0.09 -13.36
CA LYS A 13 20.40 0.20 -14.83
C LYS A 13 20.92 -1.06 -15.49
N SER A 14 21.38 -2.04 -14.71
CA SER A 14 21.97 -3.29 -15.20
C SER A 14 21.58 -4.49 -14.36
N GLU A 15 21.62 -5.68 -14.97
CA GLU A 15 21.42 -6.95 -14.27
C GLU A 15 22.50 -7.19 -13.20
N GLN A 16 23.70 -6.62 -13.35
CA GLN A 16 24.76 -6.72 -12.35
C GLN A 16 24.38 -5.98 -11.06
N GLU A 17 23.89 -4.73 -11.16
CA GLU A 17 23.45 -3.97 -9.99
C GLU A 17 22.26 -4.64 -9.29
N LEU A 18 21.35 -5.26 -10.04
CA LEU A 18 20.25 -6.05 -9.48
C LEU A 18 20.75 -7.31 -8.75
N ALA A 19 21.76 -7.99 -9.29
CA ALA A 19 22.38 -9.14 -8.63
C ALA A 19 23.10 -8.74 -7.33
N GLU A 20 23.79 -7.60 -7.32
CA GLU A 20 24.43 -7.04 -6.11
C GLU A 20 23.39 -6.70 -5.04
N LEU A 21 22.27 -6.09 -5.43
CA LEU A 21 21.14 -5.84 -4.53
C LEU A 21 20.56 -7.14 -3.97
N GLN A 22 20.37 -8.15 -4.81
CA GLN A 22 19.85 -9.46 -4.41
C GLN A 22 20.72 -10.09 -3.31
N VAL A 23 22.03 -10.13 -3.54
CA VAL A 23 23.00 -10.65 -2.56
C VAL A 23 23.00 -9.82 -1.28
N SER A 24 22.95 -8.49 -1.38
CA SER A 24 22.89 -7.61 -0.21
C SER A 24 21.66 -7.88 0.65
N ILE A 25 20.49 -8.07 0.04
CA ILE A 25 19.24 -8.35 0.78
C ILE A 25 19.26 -9.75 1.37
N GLN A 26 19.73 -10.76 0.63
CA GLN A 26 19.85 -12.13 1.14
C GLN A 26 20.76 -12.20 2.37
N ASN A 27 21.91 -11.50 2.34
CA ASN A 27 22.83 -11.43 3.49
C ASN A 27 22.25 -10.62 4.66
N GLY A 28 21.45 -9.58 4.38
CA GLY A 28 20.77 -8.78 5.39
C GLY A 28 19.54 -9.48 6.02
N GLY A 29 19.06 -10.55 5.39
CA GLY A 29 17.95 -11.36 5.87
C GLY A 29 16.66 -10.56 6.09
N TYR A 30 15.94 -10.89 7.17
CA TYR A 30 14.65 -10.30 7.54
C TYR A 30 14.65 -8.77 7.49
N SER A 31 15.65 -8.11 8.11
CA SER A 31 15.65 -6.66 8.27
C SER A 31 15.79 -5.92 6.94
N ALA A 32 16.67 -6.40 6.05
CA ALA A 32 16.87 -5.81 4.73
C ALA A 32 15.63 -6.00 3.85
N PHE A 33 15.04 -7.20 3.87
CA PHE A 33 13.82 -7.46 3.11
C PHE A 33 12.62 -6.67 3.65
N HIS A 34 12.45 -6.57 4.96
CA HIS A 34 11.41 -5.73 5.58
C HIS A 34 11.53 -4.27 5.11
N GLN A 35 12.75 -3.71 5.05
CA GLN A 35 12.97 -2.34 4.57
C GLN A 35 12.59 -2.19 3.09
N LEU A 36 12.85 -3.19 2.25
CA LEU A 36 12.39 -3.19 0.86
C LEU A 36 10.85 -3.13 0.80
N LEU A 37 10.16 -3.95 1.60
CA LEU A 37 8.70 -3.97 1.66
C LEU A 37 8.10 -2.65 2.15
N GLU A 38 8.67 -2.05 3.19
CA GLU A 38 8.24 -0.73 3.67
C GLU A 38 8.45 0.35 2.61
N GLY A 39 9.54 0.26 1.83
CA GLY A 39 9.74 1.10 0.66
C GLY A 39 8.60 0.97 -0.34
N PHE A 40 8.19 -0.27 -0.68
CA PHE A 40 7.06 -0.49 -1.59
C PHE A 40 5.75 0.07 -1.05
N LYS A 41 5.45 -0.14 0.24
CA LYS A 41 4.24 0.43 0.86
C LYS A 41 4.23 1.95 0.79
N GLN A 42 5.36 2.59 1.08
CA GLN A 42 5.48 4.04 0.96
C GLN A 42 5.29 4.51 -0.50
N GLN A 43 5.90 3.80 -1.45
CA GLN A 43 5.74 4.10 -2.87
C GLN A 43 4.30 3.94 -3.35
N ILE A 44 3.58 2.91 -2.90
CA ILE A 44 2.15 2.69 -3.21
C ILE A 44 1.31 3.81 -2.59
N LYS A 45 1.64 4.24 -1.36
CA LYS A 45 0.97 5.36 -0.70
C LYS A 45 1.08 6.66 -1.49
N GLU A 46 2.25 6.96 -2.03
CA GLU A 46 2.54 8.20 -2.77
C GLU A 46 2.22 8.13 -4.27
N MET A 47 2.02 6.92 -4.82
CA MET A 47 1.75 6.70 -6.24
C MET A 47 0.55 7.50 -6.75
N ASN A 48 0.73 8.20 -7.87
CA ASN A 48 -0.35 8.86 -8.62
C ASN A 48 -0.70 8.12 -9.93
N ASP A 49 -1.68 8.62 -10.69
CA ASP A 49 -2.20 8.01 -11.92
C ASP A 49 -1.10 7.71 -12.96
N THR A 50 -0.04 8.54 -13.04
CA THR A 50 1.04 8.37 -14.03
C THR A 50 2.09 7.34 -13.61
N GLN A 51 2.13 6.99 -12.33
CA GLN A 51 3.16 6.11 -11.76
C GLN A 51 2.73 4.65 -11.63
N VAL A 52 1.45 4.34 -11.88
CA VAL A 52 0.87 3.00 -11.68
C VAL A 52 1.69 1.91 -12.37
N GLN A 53 1.93 2.08 -13.66
CA GLN A 53 2.66 1.09 -14.45
C GLN A 53 4.08 0.90 -13.92
N GLN A 54 4.75 2.01 -13.57
CA GLN A 54 6.12 1.97 -13.08
C GLN A 54 6.24 1.24 -11.74
N VAL A 55 5.29 1.43 -10.81
CA VAL A 55 5.28 0.76 -9.52
C VAL A 55 5.05 -0.75 -9.69
N LEU A 56 4.16 -1.16 -10.61
CA LEU A 56 3.94 -2.57 -10.92
C LEU A 56 5.21 -3.24 -11.47
N GLU A 57 5.93 -2.57 -12.36
CA GLU A 57 7.20 -3.07 -12.90
C GLU A 57 8.27 -3.25 -11.81
N TRP A 58 8.33 -2.35 -10.84
CA TRP A 58 9.24 -2.50 -9.69
C TRP A 58 8.86 -3.69 -8.82
N ILE A 59 7.57 -3.91 -8.57
CA ILE A 59 7.09 -5.09 -7.83
C ILE A 59 7.46 -6.37 -8.58
N GLN A 60 7.22 -6.44 -9.89
CA GLN A 60 7.58 -7.60 -10.72
C GLN A 60 9.10 -7.85 -10.72
N THR A 61 9.90 -6.79 -10.75
CA THR A 61 11.36 -6.89 -10.66
C THR A 61 11.79 -7.47 -9.31
N ALA A 62 11.21 -6.98 -8.21
CA ALA A 62 11.50 -7.50 -6.88
C ALA A 62 11.06 -8.96 -6.72
N GLU A 63 9.88 -9.32 -7.24
CA GLU A 63 9.38 -10.70 -7.26
C GLU A 63 10.31 -11.64 -8.02
N ARG A 64 10.84 -11.22 -9.17
CA ARG A 64 11.86 -11.98 -9.92
C ARG A 64 13.13 -12.22 -9.11
N LEU A 65 13.60 -11.21 -8.37
CA LEU A 65 14.80 -11.33 -7.53
C LEU A 65 14.57 -12.16 -6.27
N PHE A 66 13.35 -12.14 -5.73
CA PHE A 66 12.99 -12.81 -4.48
C PHE A 66 11.70 -13.61 -4.66
N PRO A 67 11.73 -14.72 -5.42
CA PRO A 67 10.53 -15.48 -5.77
C PRO A 67 9.91 -16.21 -4.57
N ASP A 68 10.70 -16.47 -3.52
CA ASP A 68 10.24 -17.10 -2.28
C ASP A 68 10.50 -16.18 -1.07
N PRO A 69 9.68 -15.12 -0.89
CA PRO A 69 9.80 -14.21 0.25
C PRO A 69 9.55 -14.90 1.61
N GLY A 70 8.92 -16.08 1.59
CA GLY A 70 8.70 -16.93 2.77
C GLY A 70 9.99 -17.34 3.48
N LEU A 71 11.11 -17.40 2.76
CA LEU A 71 12.44 -17.70 3.31
C LEU A 71 12.94 -16.62 4.27
N PHE A 72 12.50 -15.36 4.11
CA PHE A 72 12.84 -14.29 5.04
C PHE A 72 11.87 -14.22 6.22
N SER A 73 10.59 -14.45 5.96
CA SER A 73 9.53 -14.61 6.98
C SER A 73 8.34 -15.36 6.40
N PRO A 74 7.77 -16.36 7.10
CA PRO A 74 6.55 -17.04 6.67
C PRO A 74 5.36 -16.10 6.44
N SER A 75 5.32 -14.96 7.14
CA SER A 75 4.26 -13.95 6.98
C SER A 75 4.30 -13.24 5.61
N TRP A 76 5.35 -13.43 4.82
CA TRP A 76 5.51 -12.77 3.51
C TRP A 76 5.30 -13.71 2.34
N LEU A 77 4.83 -14.94 2.56
CA LEU A 77 4.61 -15.94 1.52
C LEU A 77 3.80 -15.40 0.31
N HIS A 78 2.89 -14.46 0.55
CA HIS A 78 2.02 -13.89 -0.48
C HIS A 78 2.24 -12.39 -0.71
N ILE A 79 3.33 -11.81 -0.20
CA ILE A 79 3.51 -10.36 -0.15
C ILE A 79 3.50 -9.69 -1.53
N TRP A 80 4.07 -10.32 -2.57
CA TRP A 80 4.09 -9.75 -3.92
C TRP A 80 2.70 -9.64 -4.53
N LYS A 81 1.86 -10.66 -4.27
CA LYS A 81 0.45 -10.65 -4.65
C LYS A 81 -0.31 -9.57 -3.88
N GLU A 82 -0.11 -9.47 -2.57
CA GLU A 82 -0.74 -8.46 -1.72
C GLU A 82 -0.39 -7.03 -2.18
N LEU A 83 0.88 -6.74 -2.45
CA LEU A 83 1.32 -5.44 -2.95
C LEU A 83 0.72 -5.12 -4.34
N SER A 84 0.66 -6.11 -5.23
CA SER A 84 0.04 -5.94 -6.55
C SER A 84 -1.47 -5.69 -6.46
N GLU A 85 -2.16 -6.39 -5.55
CA GLU A 85 -3.58 -6.15 -5.26
C GLU A 85 -3.82 -4.75 -4.69
N MET A 86 -2.96 -4.28 -3.79
CA MET A 86 -3.03 -2.90 -3.27
C MET A 86 -2.92 -1.87 -4.40
N VAL A 87 -1.95 -2.03 -5.32
CA VAL A 87 -1.80 -1.13 -6.49
C VAL A 87 -3.05 -1.17 -7.37
N SER A 88 -3.59 -2.36 -7.64
CA SER A 88 -4.80 -2.53 -8.44
C SER A 88 -6.01 -1.83 -7.81
N ILE A 89 -6.25 -2.04 -6.51
CA ILE A 89 -7.37 -1.43 -5.80
C ILE A 89 -7.22 0.10 -5.76
N LYS A 90 -6.03 0.62 -5.40
CA LYS A 90 -5.80 2.07 -5.37
C LYS A 90 -6.02 2.69 -6.76
N THR A 91 -5.55 2.03 -7.81
CA THR A 91 -5.75 2.48 -9.20
C THR A 91 -7.22 2.56 -9.56
N GLN A 92 -8.02 1.54 -9.21
CA GLN A 92 -9.46 1.56 -9.45
C GLN A 92 -10.15 2.73 -8.74
N LEU A 93 -9.75 3.05 -7.51
CA LEU A 93 -10.28 4.19 -6.77
C LEU A 93 -9.90 5.52 -7.43
N MET A 94 -8.64 5.69 -7.84
CA MET A 94 -8.19 6.88 -8.56
C MET A 94 -8.98 7.05 -9.87
N GLN A 95 -9.23 5.97 -10.61
CA GLN A 95 -10.03 6.04 -11.85
C GLN A 95 -11.51 6.32 -11.58
N ALA A 96 -12.06 5.83 -10.48
CA ALA A 96 -13.47 6.03 -10.12
C ALA A 96 -13.78 7.44 -9.60
N VAL A 97 -12.80 8.12 -9.00
CA VAL A 97 -12.96 9.48 -8.45
C VAL A 97 -12.19 10.48 -9.32
N PRO A 98 -12.90 11.36 -10.06
CA PRO A 98 -12.27 12.39 -10.90
C PRO A 98 -11.31 13.27 -10.10
N VAL A 99 -10.22 13.72 -10.74
CA VAL A 99 -9.14 14.47 -10.08
C VAL A 99 -9.67 15.71 -9.36
N GLU A 100 -10.62 16.41 -9.98
CA GLU A 100 -11.30 17.58 -9.47
C GLU A 100 -12.12 17.31 -8.18
N GLU A 101 -12.53 16.07 -7.95
CA GLU A 101 -13.30 15.65 -6.77
C GLU A 101 -12.41 15.14 -5.63
N ARG A 102 -11.12 14.89 -5.87
CA ARG A 102 -10.21 14.30 -4.86
C ARG A 102 -9.84 15.27 -3.73
N ASN A 103 -9.92 16.58 -3.95
CA ASN A 103 -9.61 17.57 -2.92
C ASN A 103 -10.63 17.57 -1.77
N GLY A 104 -10.13 17.84 -0.56
CA GLY A 104 -10.92 17.91 0.67
C GLY A 104 -10.58 16.80 1.65
N GLU A 105 -11.42 16.66 2.66
CA GLU A 105 -11.26 15.64 3.70
C GLU A 105 -11.96 14.33 3.28
N TRP A 106 -11.27 13.23 3.53
CA TRP A 106 -11.75 11.87 3.28
C TRP A 106 -11.64 11.04 4.55
N GLN A 107 -12.42 9.95 4.58
CA GLN A 107 -12.34 8.95 5.63
C GLN A 107 -12.46 7.53 5.07
N VAL A 108 -11.89 6.59 5.81
CA VAL A 108 -12.09 5.14 5.60
C VAL A 108 -12.82 4.57 6.81
N ILE A 109 -13.92 3.85 6.57
CA ILE A 109 -14.69 3.17 7.62
C ILE A 109 -14.66 1.67 7.37
N LEU A 110 -14.34 0.89 8.40
CA LEU A 110 -14.50 -0.56 8.43
C LEU A 110 -15.56 -0.90 9.48
N ASP A 111 -16.51 -1.76 9.10
CA ASP A 111 -17.62 -2.12 9.96
C ASP A 111 -18.13 -3.53 9.62
N ASN A 112 -18.71 -4.19 10.62
CA ASN A 112 -19.44 -5.44 10.49
C ASN A 112 -20.82 -5.27 11.16
N PRO A 113 -21.90 -5.07 10.38
CA PRO A 113 -23.21 -4.76 10.94
C PRO A 113 -23.85 -5.96 11.66
N HIS A 114 -23.20 -7.11 11.65
CA HIS A 114 -23.65 -8.36 12.27
C HIS A 114 -22.86 -8.73 13.52
N THR A 115 -21.89 -7.91 13.95
CA THR A 115 -21.15 -8.12 15.20
C THR A 115 -21.35 -6.91 16.12
N ILE A 116 -20.98 -7.08 17.40
CA ILE A 116 -20.96 -6.00 18.40
C ILE A 116 -19.59 -5.30 18.45
N GLN A 117 -18.72 -5.55 17.48
CA GLN A 117 -17.39 -4.94 17.44
C GLN A 117 -17.51 -3.45 17.13
N GLU A 118 -16.51 -2.69 17.56
CA GLU A 118 -16.45 -1.25 17.31
C GLU A 118 -16.22 -0.97 15.83
N VAL A 119 -16.88 0.06 15.31
CA VAL A 119 -16.64 0.59 13.98
C VAL A 119 -15.28 1.29 13.98
N VAL A 120 -14.38 0.87 13.08
CA VAL A 120 -13.09 1.55 12.90
C VAL A 120 -13.26 2.67 11.89
N CYS A 121 -12.88 3.88 12.29
CA CYS A 121 -12.87 5.06 11.43
C CYS A 121 -11.48 5.68 11.38
N HIS A 122 -10.99 5.92 10.17
CA HIS A 122 -9.80 6.73 9.90
C HIS A 122 -10.24 8.07 9.28
N PRO A 123 -10.47 9.13 10.09
CA PRO A 123 -10.91 10.43 9.62
C PRO A 123 -9.75 11.32 9.17
N SER A 124 -10.05 12.50 8.64
CA SER A 124 -9.08 13.57 8.38
C SER A 124 -7.96 13.18 7.42
N LEU A 125 -8.29 12.42 6.38
CA LEU A 125 -7.36 11.97 5.35
C LEU A 125 -7.45 12.83 4.09
N THR A 126 -6.35 12.91 3.34
CA THR A 126 -6.41 13.25 1.92
C THR A 126 -6.94 12.07 1.12
N PHE A 127 -7.40 12.30 -0.11
CA PHE A 127 -7.85 11.20 -0.99
C PHE A 127 -6.77 10.14 -1.17
N ASP A 128 -5.52 10.53 -1.44
CA ASP A 128 -4.44 9.59 -1.71
C ASP A 128 -4.14 8.68 -0.52
N HIS A 129 -4.14 9.25 0.70
CA HIS A 129 -3.98 8.48 1.94
C HIS A 129 -5.18 7.58 2.21
N ALA A 130 -6.41 8.06 1.98
CA ALA A 130 -7.62 7.27 2.15
C ALA A 130 -7.69 6.11 1.15
N ALA A 131 -7.34 6.35 -0.11
CA ALA A 131 -7.25 5.32 -1.14
C ALA A 131 -6.16 4.29 -0.83
N TYR A 132 -5.02 4.72 -0.29
CA TYR A 132 -3.98 3.81 0.22
C TYR A 132 -4.50 2.93 1.35
N LEU A 133 -5.08 3.50 2.41
CA LEU A 133 -5.62 2.73 3.53
C LEU A 133 -6.74 1.78 3.09
N PHE A 134 -7.61 2.24 2.19
CA PHE A 134 -8.63 1.38 1.61
C PHE A 134 -8.01 0.18 0.90
N SER A 135 -6.98 0.42 0.05
CA SER A 135 -6.27 -0.66 -0.65
C SER A 135 -5.55 -1.63 0.29
N TYR A 136 -5.06 -1.14 1.43
CA TYR A 136 -4.38 -1.93 2.44
C TYR A 136 -5.35 -2.85 3.20
N PHE A 137 -6.50 -2.34 3.61
CA PHE A 137 -7.46 -3.10 4.43
C PHE A 137 -8.40 -3.99 3.60
N ARG A 138 -8.73 -3.60 2.37
CA ARG A 138 -9.74 -4.27 1.56
C ARG A 138 -9.50 -5.77 1.34
N PRO A 139 -8.26 -6.27 1.12
CA PRO A 139 -7.99 -7.70 0.98
C PRO A 139 -8.22 -8.50 2.27
N GLY A 140 -8.08 -7.86 3.43
CA GLY A 140 -8.17 -8.49 4.75
C GLY A 140 -9.59 -8.52 5.35
N LEU A 141 -10.62 -8.10 4.61
CA LEU A 141 -11.99 -8.10 5.14
C LEU A 141 -12.49 -9.51 5.45
N GLU A 142 -13.00 -9.68 6.66
CA GLU A 142 -13.68 -10.91 7.09
C GLU A 142 -15.11 -11.00 6.55
N LYS A 143 -15.78 -12.11 6.87
CA LYS A 143 -17.15 -12.35 6.42
C LYS A 143 -18.11 -11.29 6.97
N ASN A 144 -18.87 -10.70 6.04
CA ASN A 144 -19.83 -9.61 6.29
C ASN A 144 -19.20 -8.29 6.75
N GLU A 145 -17.87 -8.17 6.77
CA GLU A 145 -17.23 -6.88 6.90
C GLU A 145 -17.35 -6.11 5.60
N TYR A 146 -17.48 -4.79 5.73
CA TYR A 146 -17.44 -3.89 4.60
C TYR A 146 -16.51 -2.72 4.90
N ILE A 147 -15.95 -2.16 3.82
CA ILE A 147 -15.12 -0.97 3.86
C ILE A 147 -15.72 0.12 3.00
N ARG A 148 -15.74 1.35 3.50
CA ARG A 148 -16.22 2.53 2.77
C ARG A 148 -15.12 3.56 2.65
N LEU A 149 -14.98 4.12 1.46
CA LEU A 149 -14.24 5.35 1.20
C LEU A 149 -15.24 6.48 1.04
N GLN A 150 -15.13 7.54 1.85
CA GLN A 150 -16.12 8.62 1.86
C GLN A 150 -15.43 9.98 1.86
N LYS A 151 -15.95 10.90 1.04
CA LYS A 151 -15.60 12.31 1.08
C LYS A 151 -16.46 13.01 2.14
N ILE A 152 -15.80 13.74 3.05
CA ILE A 152 -16.46 14.43 4.14
C ILE A 152 -16.98 15.79 3.68
N GLN A 153 -18.22 16.08 4.08
CA GLN A 153 -18.80 17.42 4.00
C GLN A 153 -19.26 17.85 5.39
N ASN A 154 -18.47 18.71 6.01
CA ASN A 154 -18.79 19.24 7.32
C ASN A 154 -19.96 20.22 7.22
N LYS A 155 -21.04 19.96 7.97
CA LYS A 155 -22.19 20.86 8.10
C LYS A 155 -22.22 21.56 9.45
N PHE A 156 -21.79 20.87 10.50
CA PHE A 156 -21.75 21.36 11.87
C PHE A 156 -20.61 20.64 12.60
N ILE A 157 -19.77 21.40 13.30
CA ILE A 157 -18.68 20.87 14.13
C ILE A 157 -18.71 21.65 15.44
N GLU A 158 -18.80 20.93 16.54
CA GLU A 158 -18.62 21.48 17.89
C GLU A 158 -17.52 20.71 18.60
N VAL A 159 -16.73 21.42 19.39
CA VAL A 159 -15.66 20.84 20.20
C VAL A 159 -16.09 20.99 21.66
N GLY A 160 -16.12 19.88 22.39
CA GLY A 160 -16.45 19.89 23.82
C GLY A 160 -15.38 20.63 24.63
N SER A 161 -15.84 21.44 25.60
CA SER A 161 -15.01 22.11 26.61
C SER A 161 -14.89 21.29 27.88
#